data_AF-A0A955RWL1-F1
#
_entry.id   AF-A0A955RWL1-F1
#
_cell.length_a   1.000
_cell.length_b   1.000
_cell.length_c   1.000
_cell.angle_alpha   90.00
_cell.angle_beta   90.00
_cell.angle_gamma   90.00
#
_symmetry.space_group_name_H-M   'P 1'
#
loop_
_entity.id
_entity.type
_entity.pdbx_description
1 polymer ?
#
loop_
_entity_poly.entity_id
_entity_poly.type
_entity_poly.pdbx_seq_one_letter_code
_entity_poly.pdbx_strand_id
1 'polypeptide(L)'
;ESIVAEGCILEEATIEKSVIGIRSHINKGTVIKHCVINGNDMYARDDRSIRDASVPPLGIGTNCRIENAIIDKNARIGNNVQILNTNNTETADSKNYSIRDGIVVVHKGGVIPDNTVI
;
A
#
# COMPACT_ATOMS: atom_id res chain seq x y z
N GLU A 1 5.06 11.27 -14.56
CA GLU A 1 3.69 11.79 -14.36
C GLU A 1 2.91 10.79 -13.51
N SER A 2 2.06 11.25 -12.60
CA SER A 2 1.26 10.41 -11.70
C SER A 2 -0.18 10.91 -11.70
N ILE A 3 -1.15 10.01 -11.53
CA ILE A 3 -2.57 10.35 -11.48
C ILE A 3 -3.07 10.19 -10.05
N VAL A 4 -3.80 11.17 -9.53
CA VAL A 4 -4.40 11.13 -8.19
C VAL A 4 -5.90 11.32 -8.30
N ALA A 5 -6.65 10.36 -7.79
CA ALA A 5 -8.10 10.38 -7.77
C ALA A 5 -8.67 11.18 -6.58
N GLU A 6 -9.98 11.29 -6.53
CA GLU A 6 -10.70 12.09 -5.53
C GLU A 6 -10.57 11.55 -4.09
N GLY A 7 -10.62 12.47 -3.13
CA GLY A 7 -10.68 12.15 -1.71
C GLY A 7 -9.39 11.59 -1.12
N CYS A 8 -8.26 11.66 -1.83
CA CYS A 8 -6.98 11.20 -1.30
C CYS A 8 -6.48 12.10 -0.15
N ILE A 9 -5.85 11.49 0.84
CA ILE A 9 -5.13 12.15 1.93
C ILE A 9 -3.66 11.77 1.77
N LEU A 10 -2.85 12.73 1.33
CA LEU A 10 -1.42 12.53 1.05
C LEU A 10 -0.63 13.43 1.99
N GLU A 11 0.14 12.83 2.89
CA GLU A 11 0.95 13.54 3.86
C GLU A 11 2.42 13.36 3.48
N GLU A 12 3.11 14.43 3.06
CA GLU A 12 4.56 14.43 2.78
C GLU A 12 5.08 13.18 2.03
N ALA A 13 4.31 12.72 1.04
CA ALA A 13 4.60 11.51 0.27
C ALA A 13 5.22 11.86 -1.10
N THR A 14 6.13 11.02 -1.56
CA THR A 14 6.71 11.12 -2.92
C THR A 14 6.07 10.09 -3.83
N ILE A 15 5.46 10.54 -4.93
CA ILE A 15 4.69 9.67 -5.84
C ILE A 15 5.17 9.86 -7.28
N GLU A 16 5.75 8.81 -7.86
CA GLU A 16 6.33 8.82 -9.20
C GLU A 16 5.71 7.73 -10.08
N LYS A 17 5.29 8.09 -11.31
CA LYS A 17 4.81 7.13 -12.33
C LYS A 17 3.75 6.17 -11.80
N SER A 18 2.83 6.69 -11.00
CA SER A 18 1.87 5.86 -10.25
C SER A 18 0.45 6.37 -10.40
N VAL A 19 -0.52 5.47 -10.21
CA VAL A 19 -1.94 5.79 -10.15
C VAL A 19 -2.41 5.62 -8.71
N ILE A 20 -2.97 6.68 -8.14
CA ILE A 20 -3.50 6.72 -6.78
C ILE A 20 -5.02 6.78 -6.85
N GLY A 21 -5.65 5.68 -6.45
CA GLY A 21 -7.09 5.48 -6.46
C GLY A 21 -7.81 6.22 -5.34
N ILE A 22 -9.14 6.21 -5.41
CA ILE A 22 -10.01 7.03 -4.56
C ILE A 22 -9.77 6.78 -3.07
N ARG A 23 -9.87 7.84 -2.26
CA ARG A 23 -9.76 7.78 -0.79
C ARG A 23 -8.49 7.10 -0.27
N SER A 24 -7.42 7.08 -1.08
CA SER A 24 -6.12 6.60 -0.64
C SER A 24 -5.61 7.47 0.50
N HIS A 25 -5.09 6.84 1.55
CA HIS A 25 -4.38 7.52 2.62
C HIS A 25 -2.93 7.06 2.59
N ILE A 26 -2.01 7.99 2.35
CA ILE A 26 -0.57 7.73 2.27
C ILE A 26 0.12 8.67 3.26
N ASN A 27 0.75 8.08 4.28
CA ASN A 27 1.36 8.83 5.37
C ASN A 27 2.78 9.34 5.04
N LYS A 28 3.27 10.24 5.89
CA LYS A 28 4.56 10.93 5.78
C LYS A 28 5.76 10.02 5.50
N GLY A 29 6.67 10.54 4.67
CA GLY A 29 7.94 9.90 4.36
C GLY A 29 7.83 8.69 3.43
N THR A 30 6.62 8.34 2.97
CA THR A 30 6.40 7.21 2.08
C THR A 30 6.70 7.58 0.62
N VAL A 31 7.39 6.66 -0.06
CA VAL A 31 7.77 6.76 -1.47
C VAL A 31 7.07 5.66 -2.27
N ILE A 32 6.35 6.06 -3.31
CA ILE A 32 5.59 5.18 -4.20
C ILE A 32 6.09 5.39 -5.63
N LYS A 33 6.52 4.31 -6.30
CA LYS A 33 7.09 4.36 -7.65
C LYS A 33 6.55 3.24 -8.53
N HIS A 34 6.09 3.55 -9.73
CA HIS A 34 5.60 2.53 -10.68
C HIS A 34 4.49 1.65 -10.08
N CYS A 35 3.57 2.25 -9.32
CA CYS A 35 2.53 1.51 -8.60
C CYS A 35 1.12 1.85 -9.08
N VAL A 36 0.20 0.91 -8.84
CA VAL A 36 -1.24 1.14 -8.85
C VAL A 36 -1.79 0.95 -7.45
N ILE A 37 -2.34 2.00 -6.86
CA ILE A 37 -2.99 1.96 -5.55
C ILE A 37 -4.49 2.04 -5.79
N ASN A 38 -5.26 0.99 -5.48
CA ASN A 38 -6.70 0.97 -5.75
C ASN A 38 -7.51 1.82 -4.74
N GLY A 39 -6.88 2.23 -3.64
CA GLY A 39 -7.46 3.12 -2.64
C GLY A 39 -8.41 2.40 -1.66
N ASN A 40 -9.38 3.13 -1.13
CA ASN A 40 -10.23 2.65 -0.04
C ASN A 40 -11.72 2.88 -0.31
N ASP A 41 -12.55 1.97 0.19
CA ASP A 41 -14.01 2.13 0.18
C ASP A 41 -14.46 3.16 1.24
N MET A 42 -13.68 3.37 2.30
CA MET A 42 -13.99 4.31 3.38
C MET A 42 -12.71 4.91 3.97
N TYR A 43 -12.85 6.00 4.75
CA TYR A 43 -11.71 6.60 5.45
C TYR A 43 -11.37 5.79 6.71
N ALA A 44 -10.09 5.81 7.11
CA ALA A 44 -9.62 5.08 8.30
C ALA A 44 -10.37 5.45 9.59
N ARG A 45 -10.76 6.72 9.75
CA ARG A 45 -11.57 7.18 10.91
C ARG A 45 -12.97 6.58 10.99
N ASP A 46 -13.51 6.12 9.85
CA ASP A 46 -14.86 5.56 9.76
C ASP A 46 -14.84 4.03 9.92
N ASP A 47 -13.65 3.42 9.91
CA ASP A 47 -13.46 1.98 10.01
C ASP A 47 -13.60 1.50 11.46
N ARG A 48 -14.75 0.90 11.76
CA ARG A 48 -15.07 0.34 13.08
C ARG A 48 -14.64 -1.12 13.26
N SER A 49 -14.07 -1.73 12.21
CA SER A 49 -13.68 -3.15 12.24
C SER A 49 -12.41 -3.38 13.04
N ILE A 50 -11.52 -2.38 13.10
CA ILE A 50 -10.33 -2.44 13.92
C ILE A 50 -10.68 -2.04 15.36
N ARG A 51 -10.55 -3.00 16.26
CA ARG A 51 -10.54 -2.78 17.71
C ARG A 51 -9.16 -2.98 18.33
N ASP A 52 -8.26 -3.61 17.57
CA ASP A 52 -6.90 -3.93 17.99
C ASP A 52 -5.94 -2.90 17.42
N ALA A 53 -5.25 -2.18 18.30
CA ALA A 53 -4.25 -1.18 17.93
C ALA A 53 -3.02 -1.79 17.23
N SER A 54 -2.85 -3.11 17.26
CA SER A 54 -1.76 -3.81 16.56
C SER A 54 -1.98 -3.90 15.04
N VAL A 55 -3.21 -3.70 14.56
CA VAL A 55 -3.53 -3.74 13.13
C VAL A 55 -3.36 -2.34 12.52
N PRO A 56 -2.54 -2.18 11.46
CA PRO A 56 -2.41 -0.89 10.79
C PRO A 56 -3.75 -0.35 10.28
N PRO A 57 -3.96 0.98 10.26
CA PRO A 57 -5.15 1.58 9.67
C PRO A 57 -5.24 1.32 8.16
N LEU A 58 -6.39 1.62 7.55
CA LEU A 58 -6.55 1.57 6.09
C LEU A 58 -5.55 2.51 5.40
N GLY A 59 -4.95 2.03 4.31
CA GLY A 59 -3.98 2.79 3.53
C GLY A 59 -2.53 2.39 3.84
N ILE A 60 -1.63 3.35 3.65
CA ILE A 60 -0.19 3.14 3.67
C ILE A 60 0.45 3.96 4.80
N GLY A 61 1.14 3.25 5.70
CA GLY A 61 1.84 3.80 6.85
C GLY A 61 3.01 4.72 6.50
N THR A 62 3.73 5.14 7.54
CA THR A 62 4.84 6.08 7.43
C THR A 62 6.12 5.41 6.92
N ASN A 63 6.97 6.18 6.25
CA ASN A 63 8.32 5.78 5.82
C ASN A 63 8.38 4.49 4.98
N CYS A 64 7.33 4.20 4.21
CA CYS A 64 7.29 3.03 3.35
C CYS A 64 8.01 3.28 2.03
N ARG A 65 8.54 2.21 1.43
CA ARG A 65 9.09 2.23 0.06
C ARG A 65 8.40 1.16 -0.74
N ILE A 66 7.63 1.57 -1.73
CA ILE A 66 6.80 0.66 -2.54
C ILE A 66 7.13 0.93 -4.00
N GLU A 67 7.58 -0.11 -4.69
CA GLU A 67 7.98 -0.04 -6.10
C GLU A 67 7.46 -1.25 -6.87
N ASN A 68 7.00 -1.04 -8.11
CA ASN A 68 6.52 -2.09 -9.02
C ASN A 68 5.44 -2.99 -8.38
N ALA A 69 4.40 -2.36 -7.83
CA ALA A 69 3.39 -3.05 -7.04
C ALA A 69 1.96 -2.58 -7.32
N ILE A 70 1.00 -3.49 -7.13
CA ILE A 70 -0.42 -3.21 -7.08
C ILE A 70 -0.88 -3.38 -5.63
N ILE A 71 -1.40 -2.29 -5.04
CA ILE A 71 -1.98 -2.30 -3.70
C ILE A 71 -3.48 -2.29 -3.85
N ASP A 72 -4.12 -3.42 -3.61
CA ASP A 72 -5.55 -3.55 -3.80
C ASP A 72 -6.34 -2.87 -2.66
N LYS A 73 -7.62 -2.76 -2.88
CA LYS A 73 -8.55 -1.94 -2.11
C LYS A 73 -8.58 -2.34 -0.65
N ASN A 74 -8.63 -1.34 0.23
CA ASN A 74 -8.69 -1.52 1.68
C ASN A 74 -7.48 -2.28 2.28
N ALA A 75 -6.36 -2.36 1.55
CA ALA A 75 -5.13 -2.89 2.11
C ALA A 75 -4.63 -2.03 3.28
N ARG A 76 -3.91 -2.67 4.21
CA ARG A 76 -3.37 -2.07 5.42
C ARG A 76 -1.87 -2.31 5.45
N ILE A 77 -1.11 -1.31 5.02
CA ILE A 77 0.35 -1.36 5.01
C ILE A 77 0.85 -0.64 6.26
N GLY A 78 1.58 -1.37 7.10
CA GLY A 78 2.22 -0.86 8.31
C GLY A 78 3.32 0.17 8.04
N ASN A 79 3.99 0.60 9.10
CA ASN A 79 5.10 1.55 9.04
C ASN A 79 6.41 0.89 8.60
N ASN A 80 7.28 1.64 7.94
CA ASN A 80 8.62 1.20 7.51
C ASN A 80 8.59 -0.05 6.61
N VAL A 81 7.48 -0.30 5.92
CA VAL A 81 7.34 -1.45 5.01
C VAL A 81 8.10 -1.17 3.72
N GLN A 82 8.78 -2.20 3.21
CA GLN A 82 9.46 -2.17 1.93
C GLN A 82 8.84 -3.25 1.02
N ILE A 83 8.29 -2.82 -0.10
CA ILE A 83 7.77 -3.70 -1.16
C ILE A 83 8.57 -3.38 -2.40
N LEU A 84 9.65 -4.12 -2.60
CA LEU A 84 10.66 -3.82 -3.62
C LEU A 84 10.98 -5.04 -4.49
N ASN A 85 10.62 -6.26 -4.04
CA ASN A 85 10.94 -7.52 -4.70
C ASN A 85 12.43 -7.62 -5.10
N THR A 86 13.34 -7.30 -4.16
CA THR A 86 14.79 -7.22 -4.44
C THR A 86 15.40 -8.53 -4.94
N ASN A 87 14.72 -9.65 -4.69
CA ASN A 87 15.12 -10.97 -5.16
C ASN A 87 14.72 -11.26 -6.62
N ASN A 88 14.03 -10.33 -7.29
CA ASN A 88 13.49 -10.49 -8.65
C ASN A 88 12.67 -11.79 -8.79
N THR A 89 11.80 -12.03 -7.81
CA THR A 89 10.94 -13.22 -7.83
C THR A 89 9.88 -13.04 -8.90
N GLU A 90 9.75 -13.99 -9.82
CA GLU A 90 8.76 -13.92 -10.91
C GLU A 90 7.35 -14.30 -10.46
N THR A 91 7.24 -15.36 -9.65
CA THR A 91 5.96 -15.86 -9.16
C THR A 91 6.09 -16.39 -7.75
N ALA A 92 5.20 -15.93 -6.87
CA ALA A 92 5.08 -16.42 -5.50
C ALA A 92 3.66 -16.22 -4.97
N ASP A 93 3.27 -17.06 -4.03
CA ASP A 93 2.00 -16.91 -3.31
C ASP A 93 2.26 -16.81 -1.82
N SER A 94 1.61 -15.83 -1.19
CA SER A 94 1.58 -15.64 0.25
C SER A 94 0.14 -15.37 0.68
N LYS A 95 -0.07 -15.29 2.00
CA LYS A 95 -1.40 -15.08 2.57
C LYS A 95 -2.01 -13.74 2.13
N ASN A 96 -1.22 -12.67 2.20
CA ASN A 96 -1.70 -11.29 2.02
C ASN A 96 -1.21 -10.61 0.75
N TYR A 97 -0.33 -11.28 -0.01
CA TYR A 97 0.15 -10.80 -1.29
C TYR A 97 0.53 -11.97 -2.19
N SER A 98 0.66 -11.68 -3.48
CA SER A 98 1.23 -12.59 -4.47
C SER A 98 2.22 -11.80 -5.33
N ILE A 99 3.09 -12.51 -6.04
CA ILE A 99 3.98 -11.92 -7.05
C ILE A 99 3.64 -12.56 -8.39
N ARG A 100 3.47 -11.76 -9.44
CA ARG A 100 3.20 -12.20 -10.82
C ARG A 100 3.99 -11.33 -11.78
N ASP A 101 4.78 -11.94 -12.66
CA ASP A 101 5.68 -11.27 -13.60
C ASP A 101 6.54 -10.19 -12.91
N GLY A 102 7.05 -10.50 -11.72
CA GLY A 102 7.85 -9.58 -10.91
C GLY A 102 7.06 -8.49 -10.16
N ILE A 103 5.75 -8.35 -10.41
CA ILE A 103 4.88 -7.35 -9.78
C ILE A 103 4.30 -7.89 -8.48
N VAL A 104 4.49 -7.16 -7.38
CA VAL A 104 3.88 -7.51 -6.09
C VAL A 104 2.43 -7.04 -6.07
N VAL A 105 1.50 -7.94 -5.77
CA VAL A 105 0.06 -7.66 -5.64
C VAL A 105 -0.36 -7.88 -4.19
N VAL A 106 -0.58 -6.82 -3.44
CA VAL A 106 -1.18 -6.91 -2.09
C VAL A 106 -2.69 -7.09 -2.25
N HIS A 107 -3.22 -8.15 -1.64
CA HIS A 107 -4.61 -8.55 -1.80
C HIS A 107 -5.57 -7.54 -1.13
N LYS A 108 -6.83 -7.50 -1.61
CA LYS A 108 -7.91 -6.70 -1.00
C LYS A 108 -8.03 -6.98 0.50
N GLY A 109 -7.98 -5.95 1.33
CA GLY A 109 -8.04 -6.10 2.79
C GLY A 109 -6.80 -6.75 3.41
N GLY A 110 -5.77 -7.04 2.63
CA GLY A 110 -4.54 -7.65 3.08
C GLY A 110 -3.78 -6.76 4.07
N VAL A 111 -3.18 -7.39 5.07
CA VAL A 111 -2.39 -6.71 6.11
C VAL A 111 -0.92 -7.01 5.90
N ILE A 112 -0.11 -5.97 5.71
CA ILE A 112 1.35 -6.06 5.69
C ILE A 112 1.87 -5.39 6.97
N PRO A 113 2.39 -6.16 7.94
CA PRO A 113 2.82 -5.63 9.24
C PRO A 113 3.98 -4.63 9.13
N ASP A 114 4.16 -3.83 10.18
CA ASP A 114 5.29 -2.91 10.30
C ASP A 114 6.64 -3.60 10.05
N ASN A 115 7.55 -2.89 9.38
CA ASN A 115 8.92 -3.32 9.06
C ASN A 115 9.02 -4.54 8.13
N THR A 116 7.92 -4.98 7.51
CA THR A 116 7.95 -6.08 6.54
C THR A 116 8.77 -5.69 5.30
N VAL A 117 9.59 -6.61 4.81
CA VAL A 117 10.32 -6.50 3.54
C VAL A 117 9.85 -7.60 2.59
N ILE A 118 9.38 -7.20 1.41
CA ILE A 118 8.88 -8.05 0.33
C ILE A 118 9.73 -7.84 -0.91
#